data_AF-A0A5C4N2H3-F1
#
_entry.id   AF-A0A5C4N2H3-F1
#
_cell.length_a   1.000
_cell.length_b   1.000
_cell.length_c   1.000
_cell.angle_alpha   90.00
_cell.angle_beta   90.00
_cell.angle_gamma   90.00
#
_symmetry.space_group_name_H-M   'P 1'
#
loop_
_entity.id
_entity.type
_entity.pdbx_description
1 polymer ?
#
loop_
_entity_poly.entity_id
_entity_poly.type
_entity_poly.pdbx_seq_one_letter_code
_entity_poly.pdbx_strand_id
1 'polypeptide(L)'
;AKACDAITAHDPHVRGVVVLGLDAPAEELAQSFRLAARQPLVKGFAVGRTIFGSVARAWLRGEMGDKEAVAEMARRFAGLCATWDAARAGQATSERRGAA
;
A
#
# COMPACT_ATOMS: atom_id res chain seq x y z
N ALA A 1 5.65 -2.24 14.94
CA ALA A 1 6.32 -1.69 16.12
C ALA A 1 7.81 -1.48 15.82
N LYS A 2 8.69 -2.49 15.95
CA LYS A 2 10.16 -2.36 15.85
C LYS A 2 10.69 -1.31 14.84
N ALA A 3 10.26 -1.36 13.58
CA ALA A 3 10.70 -0.40 12.56
C ALA A 3 10.28 1.06 12.88
N CYS A 4 9.02 1.29 13.26
CA CYS A 4 8.53 2.61 13.63
C CYS A 4 9.19 3.14 14.91
N ASP A 5 9.44 2.25 15.87
CA ASP A 5 10.10 2.62 17.14
C ASP A 5 11.54 3.07 16.87
N ALA A 6 12.28 2.32 16.06
CA ALA A 6 13.64 2.66 15.66
C ALA A 6 13.70 4.01 14.89
N ILE A 7 12.79 4.22 13.94
CA ILE A 7 12.73 5.48 13.18
C ILE A 7 12.45 6.66 14.11
N THR A 8 11.48 6.53 15.02
CA THR A 8 11.12 7.61 15.96
C THR A 8 12.27 7.92 16.91
N ALA A 9 13.03 6.91 17.35
CA ALA A 9 14.18 7.10 18.22
C ALA A 9 15.38 7.79 17.54
N HIS A 10 15.52 7.64 16.22
CA HIS A 10 16.68 8.13 15.47
C HIS A 10 16.41 9.31 14.54
N ASP A 11 15.14 9.63 14.27
CA ASP A 11 14.73 10.77 13.45
C ASP A 11 13.60 11.54 14.13
N PRO A 12 13.92 12.59 14.93
CA PRO A 12 12.91 13.41 15.60
C PRO A 12 12.09 14.28 14.63
N HIS A 13 12.51 14.39 13.37
CA HIS A 13 11.85 15.21 12.35
C HIS A 13 10.94 14.39 11.43
N VAL A 14 10.90 13.07 11.58
CA VAL A 14 10.06 12.19 10.75
C VAL A 14 8.60 12.61 10.80
N ARG A 15 7.97 12.79 9.63
CA ARG A 15 6.54 13.18 9.52
C ARG A 15 5.64 12.05 9.03
N GLY A 16 6.24 10.97 8.58
CA GLY A 16 5.54 9.79 8.11
C GLY A 16 6.43 8.90 7.27
N VAL A 17 6.04 7.63 7.17
CA VAL A 17 6.69 6.66 6.30
C VAL A 17 5.66 5.96 5.41
N VAL A 18 6.12 5.36 4.32
CA VAL A 18 5.29 4.58 3.41
C VAL A 18 5.81 3.16 3.28
N VAL A 19 4.90 2.21 3.07
CA VAL A 19 5.23 0.80 2.81
C VAL A 19 5.60 0.63 1.34
N LEU A 20 6.73 -0.01 1.06
CA LEU A 20 7.12 -0.34 -0.32
C LEU A 20 6.51 -1.66 -0.77
N GLY A 21 6.07 -1.72 -2.03
CA GLY A 21 5.42 -2.91 -2.58
C GLY A 21 6.35 -4.06 -2.98
N LEU A 22 7.62 -3.77 -3.29
CA LEU A 22 8.66 -4.74 -3.66
C LEU A 22 8.28 -5.78 -4.75
N ASP A 23 7.31 -5.46 -5.62
CA ASP A 23 6.76 -6.40 -6.63
C ASP A 23 6.03 -7.61 -6.02
N ALA A 24 5.62 -7.48 -4.76
CA ALA A 24 4.89 -8.53 -4.05
C ALA A 24 3.49 -8.74 -4.63
N PRO A 25 2.94 -9.96 -4.52
CA PRO A 25 1.54 -10.26 -4.82
C PRO A 25 0.57 -9.42 -3.99
N ALA A 26 -0.65 -9.24 -4.50
CA ALA A 26 -1.69 -8.46 -3.83
C ALA A 26 -2.03 -8.98 -2.41
N GLU A 27 -2.00 -10.30 -2.21
CA GLU A 27 -2.28 -10.91 -0.89
C GLU A 27 -1.20 -10.55 0.15
N GLU A 28 0.08 -10.60 -0.24
CA GLU A 28 1.19 -10.21 0.63
C GLU A 28 1.16 -8.70 0.94
N LEU A 29 0.76 -7.87 -0.03
CA LEU A 29 0.54 -6.45 0.19
C LEU A 29 -0.61 -6.20 1.15
N ALA A 30 -1.71 -6.94 1.05
CA ALA A 30 -2.83 -6.82 1.97
C ALA A 30 -2.41 -7.16 3.41
N GLN A 31 -1.61 -8.21 3.61
CA GLN A 31 -1.02 -8.55 4.91
C GLN A 31 -0.12 -7.43 5.44
N SER A 32 0.75 -6.89 4.58
CA SER A 32 1.64 -5.77 4.91
C SER A 32 0.85 -4.53 5.30
N PHE A 33 -0.22 -4.19 4.57
CA PHE A 33 -1.10 -3.07 4.87
C PHE A 33 -1.82 -3.23 6.19
N ARG A 34 -2.32 -4.42 6.52
CA ARG A 34 -2.95 -4.70 7.83
C ARG A 34 -1.99 -4.44 8.99
N LEU A 35 -0.72 -4.84 8.88
CA LEU A 35 0.28 -4.59 9.91
C LEU A 35 0.67 -3.12 9.99
N ALA A 36 0.88 -2.49 8.83
CA ALA A 36 1.38 -1.13 8.75
C ALA A 36 0.32 -0.08 9.13
N ALA A 37 -0.96 -0.32 8.78
CA ALA A 37 -2.07 0.57 9.11
C ALA A 37 -2.22 0.81 10.62
N ARG A 38 -1.81 -0.16 11.45
CA ARG A 38 -1.77 -0.10 12.93
C ARG A 38 -0.72 0.84 13.49
N GLN A 39 0.20 1.32 12.66
CA GLN A 39 1.32 2.15 13.12
C GLN A 39 1.03 3.62 12.76
N PRO A 40 0.88 4.52 13.74
CA PRO A 40 0.57 5.94 13.46
C PRO A 40 1.59 6.63 12.55
N LEU A 41 2.85 6.18 12.56
CA LEU A 41 3.92 6.71 11.71
C LEU A 41 3.72 6.37 10.22
N VAL A 42 3.04 5.27 9.89
CA VAL A 42 2.80 4.87 8.50
C VAL A 42 1.64 5.67 7.92
N LYS A 43 1.87 6.35 6.80
CA LYS A 43 0.88 7.24 6.15
C LYS A 43 0.32 6.70 4.84
N GLY A 44 0.90 5.62 4.30
CA GLY A 44 0.44 5.03 3.07
C GLY A 44 1.41 4.00 2.51
N PHE A 45 1.38 3.84 1.20
CA PHE A 45 2.20 2.90 0.45
C PHE A 45 2.76 3.53 -0.82
N ALA A 46 3.84 2.95 -1.33
CA ALA A 46 4.39 3.22 -2.65
C ALA A 46 4.62 1.88 -3.36
N VAL A 47 3.77 1.59 -4.35
CA VAL A 47 3.74 0.32 -5.09
C VAL A 47 3.85 0.61 -6.58
N GLY A 48 4.88 0.06 -7.23
CA GLY A 48 5.16 0.26 -8.65
C GLY A 48 4.91 -1.00 -9.47
N ARG A 49 5.89 -1.91 -9.48
CA ARG A 49 5.89 -3.09 -10.37
C ARG A 49 4.67 -4.00 -10.23
N THR A 50 4.05 -4.10 -9.05
CA THR A 50 2.77 -4.82 -8.89
C THR A 50 1.64 -4.21 -9.74
N ILE A 51 1.63 -2.89 -9.93
CA ILE A 51 0.63 -2.18 -10.74
C ILE A 51 0.96 -2.33 -12.23
N PHE A 52 2.13 -1.86 -12.65
CA PHE A 52 2.44 -1.71 -14.07
C PHE A 52 3.26 -2.86 -14.67
N GLY A 53 3.91 -3.71 -13.87
CA GLY A 53 4.95 -4.62 -14.35
C GLY A 53 4.48 -5.59 -15.44
N SER A 54 3.37 -6.31 -15.20
CA SER A 54 2.81 -7.20 -16.23
C SER A 54 2.12 -6.43 -17.36
N VAL A 55 1.53 -5.26 -17.06
CA VAL A 55 0.84 -4.41 -18.03
C VAL A 55 1.81 -3.85 -19.05
N ALA A 56 2.91 -3.24 -18.57
CA ALA A 56 3.99 -2.73 -19.40
C ALA A 56 4.59 -3.81 -20.29
N ARG A 57 4.75 -5.04 -19.76
CA ARG A 57 5.22 -6.19 -20.55
C ARG A 57 4.28 -6.55 -21.71
N ALA A 58 2.97 -6.63 -21.46
CA ALA A 58 1.99 -6.94 -22.51
C ALA A 58 1.89 -5.80 -23.53
N TRP A 59 1.88 -4.56 -23.05
CA TRP A 59 1.83 -3.36 -23.89
C TRP A 59 3.05 -3.24 -24.82
N LEU A 60 4.26 -3.43 -24.31
CA LEU A 60 5.50 -3.41 -25.11
C LEU A 60 5.56 -4.54 -26.16
N ARG A 61 4.82 -5.64 -25.97
CA ARG A 61 4.70 -6.74 -26.95
C ARG A 61 3.60 -6.51 -27.98
N GLY A 62 2.84 -5.42 -27.87
CA GLY A 62 1.67 -5.18 -28.72
C GLY A 62 0.47 -6.11 -28.43
N GLU A 63 0.50 -6.82 -27.30
CA GLU A 63 -0.58 -7.72 -26.86
C GLU A 63 -1.69 -6.97 -26.11
N MET A 64 -1.44 -5.71 -25.77
CA MET A 64 -2.35 -4.84 -25.02
C MET A 64 -2.29 -3.43 -25.60
N GLY A 65 -3.46 -2.82 -25.82
CA GLY A 65 -3.53 -1.45 -26.33
C GLY A 65 -3.40 -0.39 -25.23
N ASP A 66 -3.12 0.86 -25.62
CA ASP A 66 -2.92 1.99 -24.67
C ASP A 66 -4.07 2.16 -23.68
N LYS A 67 -5.31 2.18 -24.19
CA LYS A 67 -6.52 2.36 -23.36
C LYS A 67 -6.69 1.22 -22.36
N GLU A 68 -6.40 0.01 -22.79
CA GLU A 68 -6.49 -1.19 -21.95
C GLU A 68 -5.40 -1.18 -20.87
N ALA A 69 -4.17 -0.80 -21.21
CA ALA A 69 -3.08 -0.66 -20.27
C ALA A 69 -3.38 0.38 -19.18
N VAL A 70 -3.90 1.55 -19.56
CA VAL A 70 -4.31 2.59 -18.61
C VAL A 70 -5.45 2.10 -17.70
N ALA A 71 -6.48 1.49 -18.27
CA ALA A 71 -7.62 0.98 -17.51
C ALA A 71 -7.19 -0.10 -16.49
N GLU A 72 -6.32 -1.02 -16.89
CA GLU A 72 -5.84 -2.09 -16.03
C GLU A 72 -4.94 -1.57 -14.90
N MET A 73 -4.04 -0.63 -15.18
CA MET A 73 -3.22 0.02 -14.13
C MET A 73 -4.09 0.80 -13.14
N ALA A 74 -5.09 1.55 -13.64
CA ALA A 74 -6.03 2.30 -12.80
C ALA A 74 -6.85 1.36 -11.89
N ARG A 75 -7.36 0.25 -12.45
CA ARG A 75 -8.10 -0.78 -11.69
C ARG A 75 -7.23 -1.39 -10.58
N ARG A 76 -5.98 -1.73 -10.86
CA ARG A 76 -5.03 -2.26 -9.87
C ARG A 76 -4.72 -1.25 -8.77
N PHE A 77 -4.47 0.00 -9.13
CA PHE A 77 -4.24 1.07 -8.17
C PHE A 77 -5.45 1.28 -7.25
N ALA A 78 -6.65 1.37 -7.81
CA ALA A 78 -7.89 1.52 -7.04
C ALA A 78 -8.11 0.35 -6.06
N GLY A 79 -7.79 -0.88 -6.45
CA GLY A 79 -7.85 -2.04 -5.56
C GLY A 79 -6.88 -1.95 -4.38
N LEU A 80 -5.67 -1.43 -4.60
CA LEU A 80 -4.71 -1.20 -3.52
C LEU A 80 -5.18 -0.09 -2.58
N CYS A 81 -5.76 1.00 -3.10
CA CYS A 81 -6.37 2.07 -2.29
C CYS A 81 -7.50 1.50 -1.41
N ALA A 82 -8.42 0.75 -1.99
CA ALA A 82 -9.52 0.13 -1.24
C ALA A 82 -9.01 -0.80 -0.12
N THR A 83 -7.97 -1.58 -0.40
CA THR A 83 -7.34 -2.47 0.59
C THR A 83 -6.70 -1.68 1.74
N TRP A 84 -6.01 -0.58 1.41
CA TRP A 84 -5.42 0.32 2.41
C TRP A 84 -6.48 1.01 3.27
N ASP A 85 -7.54 1.54 2.66
CA ASP A 85 -8.63 2.22 3.35
C ASP A 85 -9.35 1.26 4.31
N ALA A 86 -9.61 0.02 3.89
CA ALA A 86 -10.18 -1.01 4.75
C ALA A 86 -9.26 -1.33 5.94
N ALA A 87 -7.94 -1.46 5.71
CA ALA A 87 -6.96 -1.69 6.77
C ALA A 87 -6.91 -0.54 7.78
N ARG A 88 -7.06 0.71 7.33
CA ARG A 88 -7.11 1.92 8.17
C ARG A 88 -8.43 2.08 8.92
N ALA A 89 -9.56 1.79 8.28
CA ALA A 89 -10.87 1.83 8.92
C ALA A 89 -10.97 0.82 10.07
N GLY A 90 -10.39 -0.38 9.90
CA GLY A 90 -10.29 -1.38 10.96
C GLY A 90 -9.55 -0.88 12.22
N GLN A 91 -8.63 0.09 12.09
CA GLN A 91 -7.97 0.73 13.24
C GLN A 91 -8.91 1.67 13.99
N ALA A 92 -9.61 2.54 13.27
CA ALA A 92 -10.47 3.56 13.87
C ALA A 92 -11.58 2.93 14.73
N THR A 93 -12.06 1.73 14.37
CA THR A 93 -13.03 0.97 15.16
C THR A 93 -12.40 0.32 16.40
N SER A 94 -11.15 -0.16 16.31
CA SER A 94 -10.42 -0.73 17.45
C SER A 94 -10.07 0.31 18.51
N GLU A 95 -9.66 1.52 18.09
CA GLU A 95 -9.30 2.61 19.01
C GLU A 95 -10.51 3.11 19.81
N ARG A 96 -11.69 3.23 19.19
CA ARG A 96 -12.93 3.64 19.90
C ARG A 96 -13.41 2.61 20.92
N ARG A 97 -13.16 1.33 20.69
CA ARG A 97 -13.62 0.24 21.56
C ARG A 97 -12.70 -0.01 22.76
N GLY A 98 -11.44 0.47 22.70
CA GLY A 98 -10.50 0.43 23.83
C GLY A 98 -10.50 1.69 24.69
N ALA A 99 -11.22 2.75 24.27
CA ALA A 99 -11.36 4.01 25.00
C ALA A 99 -12.70 4.14 25.75
N ALA A 100 -13.52 3.09 25.75
CA ALA A 100 -14.81 2.97 26.44
C ALA A 100 -14.75 1.80 27.43
#